data_AF-A0AAW1V1N7-F1
#
_entry.id   AF-A0AAW1V1N7-F1
#
_cell.length_a   1.000
_cell.length_b   1.000
_cell.length_c   1.000
_cell.angle_alpha   90.00
_cell.angle_beta   90.00
_cell.angle_gamma   90.00
#
_symmetry.space_group_name_H-M   'P 1'
#
loop_
_entity.id
_entity.type
_entity.pdbx_description
1 polymer ?
#
loop_
_entity_poly.entity_id
_entity_poly.type
_entity_poly.pdbx_seq_one_letter_code
_entity_poly.pdbx_strand_id
1 'polypeptide(L)'
;MDKEADTKNRKMVGHGSFAAYTHRIGKTENELCVICGVPDNPEHVVYNRTRWNTEREGVTIRTGPLHAPEVFLSKMIEERSCWNSIFLFIAEAMKRKEREDRIARKEVP
;
A
#
# COMPACT_ATOMS: atom_id res chain seq x y z
N MET A 1 -4.32 -37.55 15.20
CA MET A 1 -5.14 -36.64 14.36
C MET A 1 -4.91 -35.26 14.93
N ASP A 2 -3.81 -34.62 14.58
CA ASP A 2 -3.49 -33.28 15.08
C ASP A 2 -3.20 -32.42 13.87
N LYS A 3 -4.25 -31.70 13.45
CA LYS A 3 -4.18 -30.67 12.43
C LYS A 3 -3.55 -29.45 13.09
N GLU A 4 -2.22 -29.46 13.20
CA GLU A 4 -1.45 -28.25 13.45
C GLU A 4 -1.68 -27.34 12.25
N ALA A 5 -2.62 -26.41 12.43
CA ALA A 5 -3.11 -25.56 11.37
C ALA A 5 -1.94 -24.71 10.87
N ASP A 6 -1.53 -25.07 9.66
CA ASP A 6 -0.72 -24.35 8.68
C ASP A 6 -1.18 -22.88 8.60
N THR A 7 -0.84 -22.08 9.62
CA THR A 7 -0.83 -20.63 9.60
C THR A 7 0.42 -20.19 8.84
N LYS A 8 0.54 -20.71 7.61
CA LYS A 8 1.33 -20.12 6.55
C LYS A 8 0.82 -18.70 6.41
N ASN A 9 1.59 -17.80 7.01
CA ASN A 9 1.67 -16.38 6.72
C ASN A 9 1.81 -16.20 5.21
N ARG A 10 0.68 -16.26 4.50
CA ARG A 10 0.58 -15.87 3.10
C ARG A 10 0.60 -14.35 3.11
N LYS A 11 1.79 -13.79 3.35
CA LYS A 11 2.13 -12.38 3.15
C LYS A 11 2.08 -12.09 1.66
N MET A 12 0.87 -12.10 1.10
CA MET A 12 0.62 -11.32 -0.10
C MET A 12 0.71 -9.87 0.35
N VAL A 13 1.84 -9.22 0.07
CA VAL A 13 2.04 -7.80 0.34
C VAL A 13 0.87 -7.05 -0.31
N GLY A 14 -0.03 -6.51 0.50
CA GLY A 14 -1.22 -5.77 0.05
C GLY A 14 -2.57 -6.45 0.24
N HIS A 15 -2.78 -7.72 -0.18
CA HIS A 15 -4.13 -8.29 -0.21
C HIS A 15 -4.83 -8.41 1.16
N GLY A 16 -4.08 -8.53 2.26
CA GLY A 16 -4.63 -8.57 3.62
C GLY A 16 -4.71 -7.22 4.33
N SER A 17 -4.23 -6.13 3.70
CA SER A 17 -4.06 -4.83 4.37
C SER A 17 -5.06 -3.76 3.92
N PHE A 18 -5.79 -4.01 2.82
CA PHE A 18 -6.72 -3.04 2.23
C PHE A 18 -8.16 -3.35 2.61
N ALA A 19 -8.83 -2.41 3.27
CA ALA A 19 -10.23 -2.57 3.67
C ALA A 19 -11.15 -2.85 2.47
N ALA A 20 -10.86 -2.30 1.28
CA ALA A 20 -11.60 -2.58 0.06
C ALA A 20 -11.60 -4.06 -0.37
N TYR A 21 -10.57 -4.82 0.01
CA TYR A 21 -10.52 -6.27 -0.26
C TYR A 21 -11.03 -7.08 0.92
N THR A 22 -10.69 -6.70 2.16
CA THR A 22 -11.11 -7.44 3.35
C THR A 22 -12.61 -7.33 3.61
N HIS A 23 -13.24 -6.22 3.24
CA HIS A 23 -14.69 -6.04 3.34
C HIS A 23 -15.44 -7.02 2.42
N ARG A 24 -14.98 -7.17 1.17
CA ARG A 24 -15.57 -8.08 0.18
C ARG A 24 -15.57 -9.55 0.64
N ILE A 25 -14.62 -9.93 1.50
CA ILE A 25 -14.51 -11.28 2.06
C ILE A 25 -15.00 -11.37 3.52
N GLY A 26 -15.72 -10.36 4.01
CA GLY A 26 -16.35 -10.35 5.33
C GLY A 26 -15.39 -10.24 6.51
N LYS A 27 -14.16 -9.77 6.31
CA LYS A 27 -13.15 -9.62 7.38
C LYS A 27 -13.13 -8.23 8.03
N THR A 28 -13.71 -7.22 7.39
CA THR A 28 -13.83 -5.85 7.93
C THR A 28 -15.25 -5.33 7.72
N GLU A 29 -15.72 -4.49 8.64
CA GLU A 29 -17.08 -3.95 8.63
C GLU A 29 -17.35 -3.02 7.44
N ASN A 30 -16.32 -2.30 6.99
CA ASN A 30 -16.40 -1.39 5.86
C ASN A 30 -15.11 -1.43 5.02
N GLU A 31 -15.14 -0.70 3.91
CA GLU A 31 -14.05 -0.58 2.93
C GLU A 31 -13.15 0.66 3.16
N LEU A 32 -13.30 1.35 4.28
CA LEU A 32 -12.63 2.63 4.52
C LEU A 32 -11.27 2.48 5.18
N CYS A 33 -10.37 3.40 4.87
CA CYS A 33 -9.07 3.50 5.50
C CYS A 33 -9.26 3.96 6.94
N VAL A 34 -8.75 3.18 7.90
CA VAL A 34 -8.87 3.47 9.33
C VAL A 34 -8.26 4.81 9.74
N ILE A 35 -7.40 5.39 8.90
CA ILE A 35 -6.68 6.63 9.21
C ILE A 35 -7.30 7.88 8.59
N CYS A 36 -7.94 7.78 7.43
CA CYS A 36 -8.46 8.95 6.71
C CYS A 36 -9.87 8.80 6.16
N GLY A 37 -10.52 7.64 6.33
CA GLY A 37 -11.93 7.45 6.05
C GLY A 37 -12.32 7.37 4.57
N VAL A 38 -11.36 7.31 3.63
CA VAL A 38 -11.63 7.09 2.20
C VAL A 38 -11.47 5.61 1.84
N PRO A 39 -12.04 5.12 0.71
CA PRO A 39 -11.89 3.74 0.29
C PRO A 39 -10.43 3.28 0.26
N ASP A 40 -10.12 2.23 1.02
CA ASP A 40 -8.76 1.75 1.25
C ASP A 40 -8.36 0.75 0.16
N ASN A 41 -7.82 1.27 -0.93
CA ASN A 41 -7.35 0.50 -2.06
C ASN A 41 -5.85 0.80 -2.36
N PRO A 42 -5.19 0.02 -3.22
CA PRO A 42 -3.78 0.26 -3.56
C PRO A 42 -3.51 1.65 -4.13
N GLU A 43 -4.44 2.17 -4.94
CA GLU A 43 -4.33 3.50 -5.55
C GLU A 43 -4.33 4.59 -4.49
N HIS A 44 -5.12 4.43 -3.43
CA HIS A 44 -5.14 5.35 -2.30
C HIS A 44 -3.76 5.44 -1.64
N VAL A 45 -3.07 4.33 -1.43
CA VAL A 45 -1.72 4.35 -0.83
C VAL A 45 -0.69 4.90 -1.81
N VAL A 46 -0.77 4.53 -3.08
CA VAL A 46 0.25 4.89 -4.08
C VAL A 46 0.07 6.31 -4.62
N TYR A 47 -1.14 6.89 -4.61
CA TYR A 47 -1.44 8.20 -5.23
C TYR A 47 -1.93 9.27 -4.27
N ASN A 48 -2.29 8.94 -3.02
CA ASN A 48 -2.65 9.99 -2.07
C ASN A 48 -1.42 10.82 -1.69
N ARG A 49 -1.44 12.10 -2.08
CA ARG A 49 -0.28 13.00 -2.00
C ARG A 49 0.09 13.35 -0.56
N THR A 50 -0.86 13.44 0.36
CA THR A 50 -0.61 14.12 1.62
C THR A 50 0.27 13.32 2.60
N ARG A 51 0.25 11.99 2.51
CA ARG A 51 0.89 11.11 3.52
C ARG A 51 2.29 10.62 3.13
N TRP A 52 2.56 10.51 1.83
CA TRP A 52 3.79 9.93 1.28
C TRP A 52 4.60 10.94 0.45
N ASN A 53 4.37 12.24 0.70
CA ASN A 53 4.94 13.31 -0.12
C ASN A 53 6.47 13.34 -0.05
N THR A 54 7.07 13.15 1.14
CA THR A 54 8.52 13.11 1.31
C THR A 54 9.15 11.97 0.52
N GLU A 55 8.58 10.76 0.61
CA GLU A 55 9.07 9.60 -0.13
C GLU A 55 8.85 9.78 -1.64
N ARG A 56 7.74 10.40 -2.05
CA ARG A 56 7.42 10.71 -3.46
C ARG A 56 8.36 11.75 -4.05
N GLU A 57 8.75 12.79 -3.30
CA GLU A 57 9.71 13.79 -3.76
C GLU A 57 11.06 13.15 -4.09
N GLY A 58 11.53 12.22 -3.25
CA GLY A 58 12.78 11.47 -3.49
C GLY A 58 12.78 10.60 -4.75
N VAL A 59 11.61 10.14 -5.20
CA VAL A 59 11.44 9.45 -6.49
C VAL A 59 11.28 10.46 -7.62
N THR A 60 10.50 11.52 -7.42
CA THR A 60 10.20 12.55 -8.42
C THR A 60 11.47 13.26 -8.91
N ILE A 61 12.46 13.48 -8.04
CA ILE A 61 13.77 14.04 -8.42
C ILE A 61 14.47 13.15 -9.47
N ARG A 62 14.28 11.84 -9.40
CA ARG A 62 14.91 10.87 -10.31
C ARG A 62 14.07 10.60 -11.55
N THR A 63 12.76 10.47 -11.41
CA THR A 63 11.87 9.99 -12.47
C THR A 63 11.12 11.12 -13.20
N GLY A 64 11.18 12.34 -12.67
CA GLY A 64 10.26 13.41 -13.02
C GLY A 64 8.87 13.26 -12.36
N PRO A 65 7.94 14.21 -12.60
CA PRO A 65 6.65 14.28 -11.92
C PRO A 65 5.75 13.06 -12.16
N LEU A 66 5.45 12.32 -11.09
CA LEU A 66 4.59 11.13 -11.14
C LEU A 66 3.16 11.47 -10.71
N HIS A 67 2.39 12.05 -11.64
CA HIS A 67 1.06 12.61 -11.39
C HIS A 67 -0.12 11.69 -11.74
N ALA A 68 0.14 10.60 -12.48
CA ALA A 68 -0.89 9.65 -12.90
C ALA A 68 -0.33 8.22 -12.98
N PRO A 69 -1.17 7.18 -12.82
CA PRO A 69 -0.76 5.77 -12.93
C PRO A 69 -0.01 5.43 -14.22
N GLU A 70 -0.45 5.99 -15.34
CA GLU A 70 0.11 5.72 -16.67
C GLU A 70 1.53 6.27 -16.77
N VAL A 71 1.81 7.40 -16.12
CA VAL A 71 3.14 8.02 -16.06
C VAL A 71 4.09 7.19 -15.20
N PHE A 72 3.60 6.65 -14.09
CA PHE A 72 4.35 5.68 -13.27
C PHE A 72 4.77 4.48 -14.11
N LEU A 73 3.80 3.84 -14.78
CA LEU A 73 4.06 2.64 -15.60
C LEU A 73 5.01 2.94 -16.76
N SER A 74 4.80 4.05 -17.46
CA SER A 74 5.68 4.49 -18.55
C SER A 74 7.11 4.63 -18.08
N LYS A 75 7.34 5.30 -16.94
CA LYS A 75 8.70 5.48 -16.38
C LYS A 75 9.32 4.19 -15.89
N MET A 76 8.52 3.31 -15.29
CA MET A 76 8.99 1.99 -14.83
C MET A 76 9.46 1.11 -16.00
N ILE A 77 8.82 1.20 -17.16
CA ILE A 77 9.16 0.38 -18.33
C ILE A 77 10.33 1.00 -19.12
N GLU A 78 10.46 2.32 -19.11
CA GLU A 78 11.50 3.06 -19.85
C GLU A 78 12.91 2.77 -19.31
N GLU A 79 13.09 2.73 -17.98
CA GLU A 79 14.42 2.58 -17.38
C GLU A 79 14.42 1.70 -16.12
N ARG A 80 15.42 0.83 -16.01
CA ARG A 80 15.56 -0.05 -14.84
C ARG A 80 15.80 0.72 -13.53
N SER A 81 16.48 1.86 -13.58
CA SER A 81 16.71 2.69 -12.40
C SER A 81 15.41 3.33 -11.89
N CYS A 82 14.55 3.77 -12.82
CA CYS A 82 13.20 4.25 -12.55
C CYS A 82 12.31 3.15 -11.97
N TRP A 83 12.34 1.94 -12.55
CA TRP A 83 11.67 0.76 -11.99
C TRP A 83 12.06 0.54 -10.53
N ASN A 84 13.37 0.46 -10.24
CA ASN A 84 13.86 0.17 -8.90
C ASN A 84 13.47 1.28 -7.91
N SER A 85 13.56 2.54 -8.30
CA SER A 85 13.20 3.69 -7.46
C SER A 85 11.71 3.68 -7.11
N ILE A 86 10.85 3.48 -8.11
CA ILE A 86 9.40 3.43 -7.93
C ILE A 86 9.00 2.20 -7.10
N PHE A 87 9.60 1.03 -7.38
CA PHE A 87 9.35 -0.19 -6.62
C PHE A 87 9.69 -0.03 -5.13
N LEU A 88 10.84 0.55 -4.81
CA LEU A 88 11.25 0.79 -3.43
C LEU A 88 10.30 1.74 -2.70
N PHE A 89 9.85 2.81 -3.38
CA PHE A 89 8.84 3.71 -2.86
C PHE A 89 7.52 3.00 -2.53
N ILE A 90 6.97 2.25 -3.49
CA ILE A 90 5.72 1.51 -3.27
C ILE A 90 5.90 0.51 -2.12
N ALA A 91 7.01 -0.23 -2.08
CA ALA A 91 7.28 -1.20 -1.03
C ALA A 91 7.34 -0.55 0.36
N GLU A 92 7.96 0.63 0.49
CA GLU A 92 8.04 1.33 1.77
C GLU A 92 6.70 1.93 2.19
N ALA A 93 5.97 2.56 1.27
CA ALA A 93 4.62 3.07 1.52
C ALA A 93 3.69 1.96 2.04
N MET A 94 3.75 0.78 1.41
CA MET A 94 2.98 -0.39 1.81
C MET A 94 3.36 -0.92 3.20
N LYS A 95 4.67 -1.06 3.49
CA LYS A 95 5.14 -1.49 4.82
C LYS A 95 4.73 -0.52 5.92
N ARG A 96 4.79 0.78 5.64
CA ARG A 96 4.46 1.80 6.62
C ARG A 96 2.96 1.90 6.86
N LYS A 97 2.14 1.79 5.82
CA LYS A 97 0.69 1.64 5.96
C LYS A 97 0.33 0.45 6.85
N GLU A 98 0.88 -0.75 6.58
CA GLU A 98 0.59 -1.94 7.38
C GLU A 98 0.95 -1.75 8.87
N ARG A 99 2.09 -1.07 9.15
CA ARG A 99 2.50 -0.75 10.51
C ARG A 99 1.49 0.19 11.19
N GLU A 100 1.07 1.24 10.50
CA GLU A 100 0.14 2.24 11.01
C GLU A 100 -1.27 1.65 11.22
N ASP A 101 -1.78 0.86 10.28
CA ASP A 101 -3.04 0.14 10.42
C ASP A 101 -3.02 -0.82 11.61
N ARG A 102 -1.90 -1.51 11.84
CA ARG A 102 -1.75 -2.41 12.97
C ARG A 102 -1.74 -1.68 14.30
N ILE A 103 -1.18 -0.47 14.36
CA ILE A 103 -1.22 0.37 15.57
C ILE A 103 -2.66 0.84 15.78
N ALA A 104 -3.29 1.42 14.75
CA ALA A 104 -4.67 1.89 14.83
C ALA A 104 -5.63 0.80 15.31
N ARG A 105 -5.55 -0.43 14.78
CA ARG A 105 -6.39 -1.56 15.20
C ARG A 105 -6.15 -2.03 16.63
N LYS A 106 -4.98 -1.78 17.22
CA LYS A 106 -4.67 -2.10 18.62
C LYS A 106 -5.14 -1.00 19.58
N GLU A 107 -5.34 0.20 19.07
CA GLU A 107 -5.80 1.37 19.84
C GLU A 107 -7.31 1.61 19.74
N VAL A 108 -8.03 0.83 18.91
CA VAL A 108 -9.50 0.76 18.93
C VAL A 108 -9.92 -0.02 20.19
N PRO A 109 -10.64 0.59 21.16
CA PRO A 109 -11.06 -0.04 22.41
C PRO A 109 -11.95 -1.28 22.21
#